data_AF-A0A960YU90-F1
#
_entry.id   AF-A0A960YU90-F1
#
_cell.length_a   1.000
_cell.length_b   1.000
_cell.length_c   1.000
_cell.angle_alpha   90.00
_cell.angle_beta   90.00
_cell.angle_gamma   90.00
#
_symmetry.space_group_name_H-M   'P 1'
#
loop_
_entity.id
_entity.type
_entity.pdbx_description
1 polymer ?
#
loop_
_entity_poly.entity_id
_entity_poly.type
_entity_poly.pdbx_seq_one_letter_code
_entity_poly.pdbx_strand_id
1 'polypeptide(L)'
;DKGLSADILRVANSAYYGRSGKIKTLKDAITLLGLKLIKNIAIVQTKRAMHKNLGKDPVFKKVLIEKQILTSLIAFDISTPLGLKNLRDQVFTPANFLNAGMTIFALNRTEEYKKLLELHLAKKVEITEIESKAYGLSSKDIGLYVFKIWNMPEPIIDVMKNHGFKLDQLETVSDLDRLVRLGDILSRKMMELPVFEEEEEILKKIFEKYGAGEELLEAFGEDYFDMIQSHPFFEMLAF
;
A
#
# COMPACT_ATOMS: atom_id res chain seq x y z
N ASP A 1 4.02 3.91 24.18
CA ASP A 1 3.52 2.57 23.79
C ASP A 1 4.68 1.57 23.82
N LYS A 2 4.49 0.36 24.38
CA LYS A 2 5.59 -0.64 24.50
C LYS A 2 5.80 -1.41 23.20
N GLY A 3 4.74 -1.67 22.44
CA GLY A 3 4.80 -2.39 21.17
C GLY A 3 5.58 -1.59 20.14
N LEU A 4 5.29 -0.29 20.01
CA LEU A 4 5.94 0.60 19.05
C LEU A 4 7.44 0.69 19.31
N SER A 5 7.85 0.86 20.58
CA SER A 5 9.26 0.87 20.95
C SER A 5 9.99 -0.44 20.58
N ALA A 6 9.33 -1.59 20.78
CA ALA A 6 9.88 -2.89 20.40
C ALA A 6 10.00 -3.04 18.88
N ASP A 7 8.98 -2.63 18.12
CA ASP A 7 9.01 -2.66 16.65
C ASP A 7 10.07 -1.72 16.08
N ILE A 8 10.25 -0.52 16.64
CA ILE A 8 11.33 0.40 16.26
C ILE A 8 12.71 -0.24 16.47
N LEU A 9 12.95 -0.83 17.64
CA LEU A 9 14.21 -1.50 17.93
C LEU A 9 14.44 -2.72 17.02
N ARG A 10 13.39 -3.49 16.74
CA ARG A 10 13.47 -4.65 15.84
C ARG A 10 13.81 -4.23 14.41
N VAL A 11 13.10 -3.24 13.87
CA VAL A 11 13.36 -2.73 12.52
C VAL A 11 14.76 -2.10 12.43
N ALA A 12 15.22 -1.38 13.45
CA ALA A 12 16.58 -0.83 13.49
C ALA A 12 17.69 -1.90 13.52
N ASN A 13 17.38 -3.10 14.02
CA ASN A 13 18.31 -4.22 14.10
C ASN A 13 18.13 -5.24 12.96
N SER A 14 17.22 -5.01 12.01
CA SER A 14 17.03 -5.93 10.89
C SER A 14 18.23 -5.91 9.95
N ALA A 15 18.47 -7.00 9.22
CA ALA A 15 19.53 -7.03 8.19
C ALA A 15 19.34 -5.94 7.12
N TYR A 16 18.11 -5.47 6.92
CA TYR A 16 17.75 -4.45 5.95
C TYR A 16 18.28 -3.05 6.32
N TYR A 17 18.24 -2.67 7.60
CA TYR A 17 18.64 -1.34 8.08
C TYR A 17 19.89 -1.35 8.97
N GLY A 18 20.33 -2.54 9.41
CA GLY A 18 21.33 -2.73 10.45
C GLY A 18 22.75 -2.88 9.90
N ARG A 19 23.55 -1.84 10.17
CA ARG A 19 25.02 -1.73 10.02
C ARG A 19 25.78 -2.76 10.87
N SER A 20 27.11 -2.77 10.80
CA SER A 20 28.01 -3.56 11.66
C SER A 20 27.89 -3.17 13.16
N GLY A 21 26.91 -3.74 13.86
CA GLY A 21 26.68 -3.56 15.30
C GLY A 21 25.21 -3.72 15.71
N LYS A 22 24.93 -3.99 17.00
CA LYS A 22 23.56 -4.09 17.55
C LYS A 22 23.11 -2.77 18.17
N ILE A 23 21.96 -2.25 17.75
CA ILE A 23 21.30 -1.06 18.33
C ILE A 23 20.63 -1.45 19.65
N LYS A 24 21.03 -0.79 20.75
CA LYS A 24 20.60 -1.14 22.11
C LYS A 24 19.56 -0.21 22.70
N THR A 25 19.47 1.03 22.21
CA THR A 25 18.58 2.05 22.79
C THR A 25 17.60 2.60 21.76
N LEU A 26 16.42 3.02 22.24
CA LEU A 26 15.41 3.62 21.39
C LEU A 26 15.90 4.94 20.76
N LYS A 27 16.72 5.70 21.48
CA LYS A 27 17.31 6.95 20.99
C LYS A 27 18.23 6.69 19.79
N ASP A 28 19.09 5.67 19.87
CA ASP A 28 19.98 5.30 18.77
C ASP A 28 19.19 4.79 17.57
N ALA A 29 18.14 3.99 17.81
CA ALA A 29 17.24 3.51 16.76
C ALA A 29 16.53 4.67 16.03
N ILE A 30 15.99 5.64 16.76
CA ILE A 30 15.35 6.82 16.18
C ILE A 30 16.36 7.66 15.38
N THR A 31 17.59 7.78 15.87
CA THR A 31 18.66 8.52 15.18
C THR A 31 19.06 7.83 13.88
N LEU A 32 19.16 6.50 13.88
CA LEU A 32 19.48 5.69 12.70
C LEU A 32 18.37 5.74 11.64
N LEU A 33 17.13 5.48 12.06
CA LEU A 33 15.99 5.32 11.16
C LEU A 33 15.43 6.67 10.69
N GLY A 34 15.53 7.70 11.52
CA GLY A 34 14.91 9.00 11.30
C GLY A 34 13.38 8.99 11.47
N LEU A 35 12.81 10.16 11.74
CA LEU A 35 11.38 10.30 12.08
C LEU A 35 10.42 9.80 10.99
N LYS A 36 10.80 9.90 9.72
CA LYS A 36 9.98 9.49 8.58
C LYS A 36 9.73 7.98 8.58
N LEU A 37 10.77 7.19 8.88
CA LEU A 37 10.63 5.73 8.95
C LEU A 37 9.91 5.30 10.23
N ILE A 38 10.11 6.01 11.35
CA ILE A 38 9.34 5.80 12.60
C ILE A 38 7.83 5.99 12.38
N LYS A 39 7.43 7.03 11.64
CA LYS A 39 6.04 7.23 11.21
C LYS A 39 5.50 6.01 10.47
N ASN A 40 6.26 5.48 9.52
CA ASN A 40 5.85 4.32 8.72
C ASN A 40 5.72 3.06 9.60
N ILE A 41 6.65 2.82 10.54
CA ILE A 41 6.55 1.71 11.51
C ILE A 41 5.26 1.82 12.34
N ALA A 42 4.91 3.02 12.81
CA ALA A 42 3.67 3.23 13.55
C ALA A 42 2.43 2.88 12.71
N ILE A 43 2.39 3.29 11.43
CA ILE A 43 1.30 2.95 10.51
C ILE A 43 1.18 1.43 10.33
N VAL A 44 2.29 0.73 10.06
CA VAL A 44 2.29 -0.74 9.89
C VAL A 44 1.83 -1.43 11.16
N GLN A 45 2.26 -0.96 12.33
CA GLN A 45 1.83 -1.52 13.60
C GLN A 45 0.33 -1.32 13.85
N THR A 46 -0.21 -0.12 13.65
CA THR A 46 -1.64 0.15 13.79
C THR A 46 -2.44 -0.74 12.86
N LYS A 47 -1.98 -0.88 11.61
CA LYS A 47 -2.60 -1.75 10.62
C LYS A 47 -2.63 -3.20 11.07
N ARG A 48 -1.51 -3.73 11.55
CA ARG A 48 -1.43 -5.09 12.12
C ARG A 48 -2.43 -5.27 13.26
N ALA A 49 -2.51 -4.31 14.18
CA ALA A 49 -3.44 -4.36 15.29
C ALA A 49 -4.91 -4.37 14.82
N MET A 50 -5.27 -3.51 13.87
CA MET A 50 -6.63 -3.46 13.30
C MET A 50 -7.03 -4.76 12.58
N HIS A 51 -6.08 -5.42 11.93
CA HIS A 51 -6.33 -6.63 11.15
C HIS A 51 -6.03 -7.93 11.91
N LYS A 52 -5.80 -7.90 13.23
CA LYS A 52 -5.36 -9.08 14.00
C LYS A 52 -6.23 -10.33 13.77
N ASN A 53 -7.56 -10.16 13.71
CA ASN A 53 -8.48 -11.27 13.47
C ASN A 53 -8.66 -11.56 11.98
N LEU A 54 -8.75 -10.52 11.14
CA LEU A 54 -8.90 -10.65 9.70
C LEU A 54 -7.70 -11.35 9.05
N GLY A 55 -6.49 -11.03 9.48
CA GLY A 55 -5.24 -11.57 8.93
C GLY A 55 -5.01 -13.06 9.20
N LYS A 56 -5.87 -13.71 9.98
CA LYS A 56 -5.89 -15.19 10.09
C LYS A 56 -6.47 -15.83 8.84
N ASP A 57 -7.33 -15.12 8.12
CA ASP A 57 -7.86 -15.55 6.85
C ASP A 57 -6.88 -15.19 5.71
N PRO A 58 -6.49 -16.16 4.85
CA PRO A 58 -5.54 -15.91 3.78
C PRO A 58 -5.98 -14.84 2.78
N VAL A 59 -7.29 -14.74 2.47
CA VAL A 59 -7.80 -13.77 1.50
C VAL A 59 -7.65 -12.36 2.05
N PHE A 60 -8.06 -12.13 3.30
CA PHE A 60 -7.88 -10.84 3.94
C PHE A 60 -6.41 -10.49 4.14
N LYS A 61 -5.57 -11.45 4.55
CA LYS A 61 -4.14 -11.23 4.71
C LYS A 61 -3.50 -10.76 3.40
N LYS A 62 -3.79 -11.46 2.30
CA LYS A 62 -3.25 -11.15 0.97
C LYS A 62 -3.74 -9.78 0.49
N VAL A 63 -5.06 -9.53 0.49
CA VAL A 63 -5.67 -8.36 -0.17
C VAL A 63 -5.62 -7.08 0.67
N LEU A 64 -5.85 -7.16 1.99
CA LEU A 64 -5.96 -5.98 2.86
C LEU A 64 -4.63 -5.60 3.52
N ILE A 65 -3.77 -6.59 3.77
CA ILE A 65 -2.56 -6.41 4.57
C ILE A 65 -1.32 -6.39 3.67
N GLU A 66 -0.92 -7.53 3.13
CA GLU A 66 0.33 -7.74 2.39
C GLU A 66 0.39 -6.86 1.13
N LYS A 67 -0.65 -6.91 0.28
CA LYS A 67 -0.73 -6.08 -0.94
C LYS A 67 -0.49 -4.61 -0.66
N GLN A 68 -1.06 -4.09 0.41
CA GLN A 68 -0.97 -2.66 0.70
C GLN A 68 0.36 -2.23 1.32
N ILE A 69 1.04 -3.13 2.03
CA ILE A 69 2.45 -2.91 2.40
C ILE A 69 3.30 -2.89 1.14
N LEU A 70 3.09 -3.85 0.23
CA LEU A 70 3.77 -3.92 -1.05
C LEU A 70 3.54 -2.67 -1.90
N THR A 71 2.29 -2.25 -2.09
CA THR A 71 1.90 -1.01 -2.79
C THR A 71 2.68 0.19 -2.26
N SER A 72 2.79 0.30 -0.93
CA SER A 72 3.45 1.43 -0.27
C SER A 72 4.97 1.41 -0.45
N LEU A 73 5.58 0.22 -0.44
CA LEU A 73 7.02 0.06 -0.64
C LEU A 73 7.40 0.26 -2.11
N ILE A 74 6.64 -0.28 -3.06
CA ILE A 74 6.86 -0.07 -4.49
C ILE A 74 6.76 1.43 -4.82
N ALA A 75 5.69 2.11 -4.39
CA ALA A 75 5.53 3.54 -4.62
C ALA A 75 6.69 4.36 -4.01
N PHE A 76 7.21 3.91 -2.86
CA PHE A 76 8.33 4.53 -2.17
C PHE A 76 9.65 4.34 -2.94
N ASP A 77 9.93 3.13 -3.43
CA ASP A 77 11.18 2.85 -4.13
C ASP A 77 11.18 3.40 -5.55
N ILE A 78 10.07 3.25 -6.30
CA ILE A 78 9.95 3.69 -7.69
C ILE A 78 9.97 5.23 -7.84
N SER A 79 9.63 5.97 -6.79
CA SER A 79 9.67 7.43 -6.81
C SER A 79 11.06 7.99 -7.14
N THR A 80 12.13 7.31 -6.75
CA THR A 80 13.50 7.79 -6.97
C THR A 80 13.96 7.65 -8.43
N PRO A 81 13.91 6.45 -9.06
CA PRO A 81 14.29 6.29 -10.46
C PRO A 81 13.38 7.06 -11.43
N LEU A 82 12.14 7.39 -11.04
CA LEU A 82 11.26 8.28 -11.82
C LEU A 82 11.55 9.78 -11.65
N GLY A 83 12.58 10.16 -10.89
CA GLY A 83 12.93 11.57 -10.67
C GLY A 83 12.05 12.31 -9.65
N LEU A 84 11.18 11.59 -8.93
CA LEU A 84 10.19 12.11 -7.97
C LEU A 84 10.59 11.89 -6.50
N LYS A 85 11.89 11.90 -6.21
CA LYS A 85 12.44 11.64 -4.86
C LYS A 85 11.87 12.57 -3.78
N ASN A 86 11.45 13.79 -4.14
CA ASN A 86 10.79 14.75 -3.24
C ASN A 86 9.43 14.26 -2.71
N LEU A 87 8.77 13.34 -3.44
CA LEU A 87 7.49 12.75 -3.05
C LEU A 87 7.64 11.42 -2.31
N ARG A 88 8.84 10.83 -2.31
CA ARG A 88 9.13 9.51 -1.74
C ARG A 88 8.52 9.31 -0.36
N ASP A 89 8.71 10.24 0.56
CA ASP A 89 8.23 10.09 1.95
C ASP A 89 6.72 10.37 2.13
N GLN A 90 6.08 10.88 1.08
CA GLN A 90 4.66 11.23 1.05
C GLN A 90 3.78 10.08 0.54
N VAL A 91 4.32 9.13 -0.24
CA VAL A 91 3.53 8.04 -0.85
C VAL A 91 3.06 6.99 0.17
N PHE A 92 3.86 6.71 1.20
CA PHE A 92 3.67 5.54 2.06
C PHE A 92 2.34 5.56 2.82
N THR A 93 1.97 6.75 3.32
CA THR A 93 0.75 6.95 4.11
C THR A 93 -0.53 6.80 3.26
N PRO A 94 -0.74 7.56 2.16
CA PRO A 94 -1.92 7.41 1.32
C PRO A 94 -2.02 6.02 0.68
N ALA A 95 -0.90 5.43 0.24
CA ALA A 95 -0.86 4.06 -0.28
C ALA A 95 -1.41 3.03 0.73
N ASN A 96 -1.03 3.15 2.00
CA ASN A 96 -1.53 2.26 3.06
C ASN A 96 -3.03 2.41 3.33
N PHE A 97 -3.60 3.59 3.05
CA PHE A 97 -4.98 3.93 3.35
C PHE A 97 -5.96 3.65 2.22
N LEU A 98 -5.49 3.33 1.01
CA LEU A 98 -6.35 3.03 -0.14
C LEU A 98 -7.46 2.01 0.16
N ASN A 99 -7.18 0.99 0.98
CA ASN A 99 -8.15 -0.07 1.29
C ASN A 99 -8.83 0.13 2.65
N ALA A 100 -8.78 1.33 3.25
CA ALA A 100 -9.41 1.59 4.54
C ALA A 100 -10.92 1.27 4.54
N GLY A 101 -11.62 1.57 3.44
CA GLY A 101 -13.03 1.21 3.31
C GLY A 101 -13.28 -0.29 3.18
N MET A 102 -12.38 -1.02 2.51
CA MET A 102 -12.43 -2.48 2.45
C MET A 102 -12.24 -3.08 3.84
N THR A 103 -11.33 -2.53 4.64
CA THR A 103 -11.15 -2.91 6.05
C THR A 103 -12.42 -2.64 6.86
N ILE A 104 -13.12 -1.51 6.63
CA ILE A 104 -14.38 -1.20 7.31
C ILE A 104 -15.44 -2.25 6.97
N PHE A 105 -15.61 -2.63 5.70
CA PHE A 105 -16.53 -3.70 5.33
C PHE A 105 -16.13 -5.04 5.97
N ALA A 106 -14.85 -5.41 5.87
CA ALA A 106 -14.33 -6.66 6.42
C ALA A 106 -14.54 -6.77 7.94
N LEU A 107 -14.42 -5.67 8.69
CA LEU A 107 -14.62 -5.68 10.15
C LEU A 107 -16.10 -5.74 10.55
N ASN A 108 -17.02 -5.24 9.71
CA ASN A 108 -18.45 -5.17 10.01
C ASN A 108 -19.26 -6.34 9.45
N ARG A 109 -18.78 -6.97 8.38
CA ARG A 109 -19.43 -8.03 7.60
C ARG A 109 -18.41 -9.07 7.13
N THR A 110 -17.67 -9.65 8.08
CA THR A 110 -16.49 -10.48 7.79
C THR A 110 -16.75 -11.59 6.77
N GLU A 111 -17.75 -12.44 7.02
CA GLU A 111 -18.01 -13.60 6.16
C GLU A 111 -18.64 -13.20 4.82
N GLU A 112 -19.52 -12.20 4.81
CA GLU A 112 -20.13 -11.71 3.58
C GLU A 112 -19.11 -11.00 2.68
N TYR A 113 -18.27 -10.15 3.28
CA TYR A 113 -17.27 -9.39 2.54
C TYR A 113 -16.16 -10.29 2.01
N LYS A 114 -15.78 -11.34 2.77
CA LYS A 114 -14.88 -12.39 2.28
C LYS A 114 -15.39 -13.00 0.98
N LYS A 115 -16.69 -13.35 0.90
CA LYS A 115 -17.29 -13.90 -0.33
C LYS A 115 -17.22 -12.93 -1.50
N LEU A 116 -17.37 -11.62 -1.25
CA LEU A 116 -17.21 -10.61 -2.31
C LEU A 116 -15.76 -10.51 -2.79
N LEU A 117 -14.78 -10.60 -1.89
CA LEU A 117 -13.36 -10.65 -2.26
C LEU A 117 -13.04 -11.93 -3.05
N GLU A 118 -13.52 -13.09 -2.62
CA GLU A 118 -13.35 -14.35 -3.35
C GLU A 118 -13.97 -14.27 -4.75
N LEU A 119 -15.14 -13.64 -4.89
CA LEU A 119 -15.76 -13.39 -6.18
C LEU A 119 -14.93 -12.46 -7.06
N HIS A 120 -14.42 -11.35 -6.50
CA HIS A 120 -13.51 -10.42 -7.18
C HIS A 120 -12.28 -11.16 -7.74
N LEU A 121 -11.65 -11.99 -6.91
CA LEU A 121 -10.46 -12.75 -7.29
C LEU A 121 -10.79 -13.82 -8.36
N ALA A 122 -11.87 -14.59 -8.17
CA ALA A 122 -12.22 -15.69 -9.05
C ALA A 122 -12.75 -15.25 -10.41
N LYS A 123 -13.50 -14.14 -10.46
CA LYS A 123 -14.11 -13.62 -11.70
C LYS A 123 -13.30 -12.52 -12.35
N LYS A 124 -12.27 -11.99 -11.69
CA LYS A 124 -11.50 -10.83 -12.14
C LYS A 124 -12.44 -9.67 -12.49
N VAL A 125 -13.37 -9.36 -11.60
CA VAL A 125 -14.32 -8.24 -11.73
C VAL A 125 -13.98 -7.20 -10.69
N GLU A 126 -14.12 -5.93 -11.03
CA GLU A 126 -13.77 -4.80 -10.16
C GLU A 126 -14.53 -4.86 -8.82
N ILE A 127 -13.81 -4.65 -7.70
CA ILE A 127 -14.38 -4.86 -6.36
C ILE A 127 -15.43 -3.80 -6.02
N THR A 128 -15.24 -2.55 -6.45
CA THR A 128 -16.20 -1.47 -6.19
C THR A 128 -17.53 -1.70 -6.90
N GLU A 129 -17.56 -2.36 -8.06
CA GLU A 129 -18.78 -2.79 -8.74
C GLU A 129 -19.52 -3.87 -7.95
N ILE A 130 -18.80 -4.85 -7.41
CA ILE A 130 -19.37 -5.93 -6.59
C ILE A 130 -19.94 -5.33 -5.30
N GLU A 131 -19.19 -4.46 -4.64
CA GLU A 131 -19.60 -3.75 -3.42
C GLU A 131 -20.82 -2.87 -3.67
N SER A 132 -20.83 -2.09 -4.74
CA SER A 132 -21.95 -1.21 -5.07
C SER A 132 -23.23 -2.01 -5.33
N LYS A 133 -23.13 -3.16 -5.99
CA LYS A 133 -24.27 -4.06 -6.19
C LYS A 133 -24.75 -4.70 -4.88
N ALA A 134 -23.85 -5.05 -3.97
CA ALA A 134 -24.18 -5.73 -2.72
C ALA A 134 -24.67 -4.77 -1.62
N TYR A 135 -24.10 -3.58 -1.54
CA TYR A 135 -24.25 -2.65 -0.41
C TYR A 135 -24.77 -1.26 -0.80
N GLY A 136 -24.90 -0.96 -2.09
CA GLY A 136 -25.33 0.34 -2.59
C GLY A 136 -24.26 1.43 -2.57
N LEU A 137 -23.04 1.10 -2.13
CA LEU A 137 -21.87 1.97 -2.10
C LEU A 137 -20.58 1.14 -2.11
N SER A 138 -19.49 1.75 -2.55
CA SER A 138 -18.18 1.10 -2.64
C SER A 138 -17.30 1.34 -1.41
N SER A 139 -16.24 0.55 -1.29
CA SER A 139 -15.18 0.73 -0.29
C SER A 139 -14.48 2.08 -0.47
N LYS A 140 -14.37 2.58 -1.70
CA LYS A 140 -13.88 3.92 -1.97
C LYS A 140 -14.78 4.99 -1.36
N ASP A 141 -16.10 4.87 -1.52
CA ASP A 141 -17.07 5.84 -1.00
C ASP A 141 -17.03 5.92 0.51
N ILE A 142 -17.08 4.77 1.20
CA ILE A 142 -17.06 4.74 2.67
C ILE A 142 -15.71 5.19 3.22
N GLY A 143 -14.60 4.82 2.57
CA GLY A 143 -13.26 5.26 2.94
C GLY A 143 -13.12 6.78 2.89
N LEU A 144 -13.54 7.39 1.78
CA LEU A 144 -13.54 8.85 1.61
C LEU A 144 -14.45 9.55 2.61
N TYR A 145 -15.64 9.01 2.86
CA TYR A 145 -16.57 9.56 3.85
C TYR A 145 -15.95 9.59 5.25
N VAL A 146 -15.37 8.48 5.70
CA VAL A 146 -14.72 8.39 7.01
C VAL A 146 -13.53 9.32 7.11
N PHE A 147 -12.69 9.40 6.08
CA PHE A 147 -11.47 10.22 6.10
C PHE A 147 -11.77 11.71 6.15
N LYS A 148 -12.86 12.15 5.52
CA LYS A 148 -13.37 13.52 5.66
C LYS A 148 -13.85 13.83 7.07
N ILE A 149 -14.58 12.90 7.71
CA ILE A 149 -15.02 13.06 9.11
C ILE A 149 -13.82 13.14 10.05
N TRP A 150 -12.78 12.35 9.81
CA TRP A 150 -11.55 12.36 10.59
C TRP A 150 -10.63 13.56 10.30
N ASN A 151 -11.03 14.46 9.40
CA ASN A 151 -10.26 15.63 9.00
C ASN A 151 -8.82 15.25 8.56
N MET A 152 -8.73 14.19 7.75
CA MET A 152 -7.45 13.72 7.23
C MET A 152 -6.85 14.77 6.26
N PRO A 153 -5.51 14.85 6.17
CA PRO A 153 -4.85 15.76 5.24
C PRO A 153 -5.36 15.59 3.80
N GLU A 154 -5.63 16.71 3.11
CA GLU A 154 -6.16 16.70 1.74
C GLU A 154 -5.35 15.87 0.75
N PRO A 155 -3.99 15.85 0.78
CA PRO A 155 -3.24 14.96 -0.11
C PRO A 155 -3.59 13.47 0.02
N ILE A 156 -4.05 13.03 1.20
CA ILE A 156 -4.51 11.65 1.40
C ILE A 156 -5.90 11.46 0.80
N ILE A 157 -6.81 12.42 1.01
CA ILE A 157 -8.17 12.39 0.49
C ILE A 157 -8.14 12.42 -1.05
N ASP A 158 -7.32 13.29 -1.63
CA ASP A 158 -7.13 13.42 -3.08
C ASP A 158 -6.62 12.13 -3.70
N VAL A 159 -5.59 11.49 -3.11
CA VAL A 159 -5.09 10.20 -3.61
C VAL A 159 -6.16 9.13 -3.59
N MET A 160 -6.93 9.02 -2.51
CA MET A 160 -8.03 8.06 -2.43
C MET A 160 -9.13 8.37 -3.45
N LYS A 161 -9.45 9.64 -3.66
CA LYS A 161 -10.48 10.10 -4.59
C LYS A 161 -10.07 9.85 -6.04
N ASN A 162 -8.81 10.12 -6.37
CA ASN A 162 -8.26 10.01 -7.71
C ASN A 162 -7.77 8.58 -8.01
N HIS A 163 -7.68 7.69 -7.01
CA HIS A 163 -7.36 6.28 -7.26
C HIS A 163 -8.41 5.65 -8.19
N GLY A 164 -7.95 5.07 -9.30
CA GLY A 164 -8.82 4.60 -10.38
C GLY A 164 -9.03 5.61 -11.50
N PHE A 165 -8.25 6.71 -11.56
CA PHE A 165 -8.26 7.63 -12.69
C PHE A 165 -8.04 6.90 -14.02
N LYS A 166 -8.62 7.45 -15.07
CA LYS A 166 -8.61 6.92 -16.44
C LYS A 166 -7.53 7.59 -17.29
N LEU A 167 -7.24 7.05 -18.47
CA LEU A 167 -6.14 7.54 -19.32
C LEU A 167 -6.26 9.02 -19.69
N ASP A 168 -7.48 9.52 -19.91
CA ASP A 168 -7.78 10.92 -20.21
C ASP A 168 -7.51 11.87 -19.02
N GLN A 169 -7.49 11.34 -17.80
CA GLN A 169 -7.21 12.07 -16.58
C GLN A 169 -5.72 12.07 -16.21
N LEU A 170 -4.89 11.28 -16.92
CA LEU A 170 -3.49 11.06 -16.60
C LEU A 170 -2.70 12.36 -16.46
N GLU A 171 -3.01 13.39 -17.25
CA GLU A 171 -2.33 14.71 -17.18
C GLU A 171 -2.85 15.62 -16.06
N THR A 172 -4.05 15.37 -15.55
CA THR A 172 -4.72 16.25 -14.57
C THR A 172 -4.48 15.83 -13.12
N VAL A 173 -4.21 14.54 -12.88
CA VAL A 173 -3.90 14.02 -11.55
C VAL A 173 -2.50 14.46 -11.10
N SER A 174 -2.22 14.37 -9.80
CA SER A 174 -0.91 14.71 -9.26
C SER A 174 0.14 13.61 -9.50
N ASP A 175 1.41 13.94 -9.37
CA ASP A 175 2.48 12.94 -9.40
C ASP A 175 2.36 11.93 -8.25
N LEU A 176 1.82 12.37 -7.10
CA LEU A 176 1.53 11.52 -5.95
C LEU A 176 0.47 10.48 -6.29
N ASP A 177 -0.60 10.87 -7.00
CA ASP A 177 -1.65 9.97 -7.48
C ASP A 177 -1.07 8.90 -8.41
N ARG A 178 -0.22 9.33 -9.36
CA ARG A 178 0.43 8.43 -10.33
C ARG A 178 1.37 7.43 -9.63
N LEU A 179 2.18 7.88 -8.68
CA LEU A 179 3.10 7.00 -7.93
C LEU A 179 2.34 5.94 -7.12
N VAL A 180 1.27 6.34 -6.43
CA VAL A 180 0.46 5.42 -5.65
C VAL A 180 -0.31 4.46 -6.55
N ARG A 181 -0.81 4.92 -7.71
CA ARG A 181 -1.44 4.08 -8.73
C ARG A 181 -0.47 3.05 -9.31
N LEU A 182 0.77 3.45 -9.61
CA LEU A 182 1.83 2.53 -10.05
C LEU A 182 2.11 1.46 -9.02
N GLY A 183 2.31 1.86 -7.75
CA GLY A 183 2.54 0.90 -6.66
C GLY A 183 1.40 -0.10 -6.53
N ASP A 184 0.15 0.33 -6.68
CA ASP A 184 -1.01 -0.54 -6.57
C ASP A 184 -1.06 -1.55 -7.72
N ILE A 185 -0.92 -1.10 -8.97
CA ILE A 185 -0.95 -1.97 -10.16
C ILE A 185 0.19 -2.99 -10.10
N LEU A 186 1.42 -2.54 -9.84
CA LEU A 186 2.60 -3.42 -9.74
C LEU A 186 2.43 -4.43 -8.60
N SER A 187 1.95 -4.01 -7.43
CA SER A 187 1.70 -4.92 -6.31
C SER A 187 0.67 -5.99 -6.64
N ARG A 188 -0.40 -5.64 -7.37
CA ARG A 188 -1.41 -6.60 -7.81
C ARG A 188 -0.85 -7.58 -8.84
N LYS A 189 -0.05 -7.09 -9.78
CA LYS A 189 0.64 -7.95 -10.77
C LYS A 189 1.57 -8.96 -10.08
N MET A 190 2.45 -8.51 -9.18
CA MET A 190 3.37 -9.38 -8.43
C MET A 190 2.67 -10.42 -7.55
N MET A 191 1.52 -10.06 -6.98
CA MET A 191 0.75 -10.96 -6.10
C MET A 191 -0.29 -11.80 -6.86
N GLU A 192 -0.29 -11.78 -8.19
CA GLU A 192 -1.28 -12.47 -9.03
C GLU A 192 -2.74 -12.11 -8.67
N LEU A 193 -2.97 -10.85 -8.32
CA LEU A 193 -4.29 -10.29 -8.09
C LEU A 193 -4.85 -9.71 -9.39
N PRO A 194 -6.18 -9.52 -9.52
CA PRO A 194 -6.77 -8.95 -10.72
C PRO A 194 -6.14 -7.60 -11.11
N VAL A 195 -5.66 -7.51 -12.34
CA VAL A 195 -5.22 -6.28 -13.03
C VAL A 195 -5.97 -6.22 -14.36
N PHE A 196 -6.52 -5.07 -14.69
CA PHE A 196 -7.32 -4.87 -15.91
C PHE A 196 -6.48 -4.30 -17.04
N GLU A 197 -6.87 -4.56 -18.29
CA GLU A 197 -6.14 -4.12 -19.50
C GLU A 197 -5.86 -2.61 -19.51
N GLU A 198 -6.87 -1.80 -19.18
CA GLU A 198 -6.72 -0.34 -19.07
C GLU A 198 -5.67 0.07 -18.02
N GLU A 199 -5.50 -0.71 -16.94
CA GLU A 199 -4.51 -0.42 -15.91
C GLU A 199 -3.09 -0.73 -16.38
N GLU A 200 -2.91 -1.74 -17.21
CA GLU A 200 -1.62 -2.01 -17.85
C GLU A 200 -1.24 -0.87 -18.81
N GLU A 201 -2.21 -0.33 -19.54
CA GLU A 201 -2.00 0.84 -20.40
C GLU A 201 -1.65 2.09 -19.58
N ILE A 202 -2.37 2.35 -18.48
CA ILE A 202 -2.06 3.44 -17.55
C ILE A 202 -0.63 3.29 -17.01
N LEU A 203 -0.24 2.08 -16.59
CA LEU A 203 1.11 1.83 -16.09
C LEU A 203 2.17 2.21 -17.14
N LYS A 204 2.02 1.76 -18.39
CA LYS A 204 2.94 2.09 -19.49
C LYS A 204 2.99 3.59 -19.73
N LYS A 205 1.83 4.25 -19.78
CA LYS A 205 1.74 5.71 -20.00
C LYS A 205 2.36 6.53 -18.89
N ILE A 206 2.27 6.09 -17.64
CA ILE A 206 2.97 6.76 -16.53
C ILE A 206 4.49 6.61 -16.68
N PHE A 207 4.99 5.44 -17.07
CA PHE A 207 6.42 5.24 -17.32
C PHE A 207 6.92 6.14 -18.46
N GLU A 208 6.21 6.15 -19.60
CA GLU A 208 6.50 7.04 -20.73
C GLU A 208 6.54 8.51 -20.30
N LYS A 209 5.56 8.97 -19.49
CA LYS A 209 5.49 10.35 -18.99
C LYS A 209 6.76 10.77 -18.24
N TYR A 210 7.36 9.87 -17.47
CA TYR A 210 8.56 10.15 -16.69
C TYR A 210 9.86 9.75 -17.41
N GLY A 211 9.78 9.40 -18.70
CA GLY A 211 10.95 8.99 -19.49
C GLY A 211 11.59 7.68 -19.00
N ALA A 212 10.82 6.84 -18.32
CA ALA A 212 11.29 5.53 -17.86
C ALA A 212 11.18 4.50 -18.98
N GLY A 213 12.30 3.83 -19.27
CA GLY A 213 12.33 2.71 -20.22
C GLY A 213 11.76 1.41 -19.63
N GLU A 214 11.63 0.39 -20.49
CA GLU A 214 11.17 -0.96 -20.08
C GLU A 214 12.09 -1.58 -19.02
N GLU A 215 13.39 -1.27 -19.04
CA GLU A 215 14.37 -1.73 -18.04
C GLU A 215 13.93 -1.38 -16.60
N LEU A 216 13.35 -0.19 -16.38
CA LEU A 216 12.86 0.18 -15.06
C LEU A 216 11.65 -0.67 -14.67
N LEU A 217 10.78 -1.01 -15.62
CA LEU A 217 9.61 -1.84 -15.34
C LEU A 217 10.04 -3.26 -14.98
N GLU A 218 11.01 -3.81 -15.69
CA GLU A 218 11.62 -5.11 -15.41
C GLU A 218 12.32 -5.13 -14.04
N ALA A 219 12.94 -4.03 -13.63
CA ALA A 219 13.51 -3.90 -12.29
C ALA A 219 12.48 -4.01 -11.16
N PHE A 220 11.19 -3.81 -11.43
CA PHE A 220 10.07 -4.13 -10.53
C PHE A 220 9.37 -5.44 -10.95
N GLY A 221 10.17 -6.48 -11.21
CA GLY A 221 9.74 -7.84 -11.52
C GLY A 221 9.82 -8.82 -10.33
N GLU A 222 10.03 -10.10 -10.63
CA GLU A 222 10.07 -11.20 -9.66
C GLU A 222 11.22 -11.05 -8.65
N ASP A 223 12.43 -10.70 -9.10
CA ASP A 223 13.59 -10.48 -8.22
C ASP A 223 13.33 -9.37 -7.18
N TYR A 224 12.67 -8.28 -7.59
CA TYR A 224 12.27 -7.23 -6.65
C TYR A 224 11.23 -7.75 -5.66
N PHE A 225 10.26 -8.53 -6.13
CA PHE A 225 9.21 -9.08 -5.27
C PHE A 225 9.77 -10.02 -4.20
N ASP A 226 10.71 -10.90 -4.56
CA ASP A 226 11.37 -11.79 -3.61
C ASP A 226 12.21 -11.00 -2.60
N MET A 227 12.97 -10.01 -3.08
CA MET A 227 13.75 -9.14 -2.21
C MET A 227 12.86 -8.37 -1.23
N ILE A 228 11.78 -7.73 -1.70
CA ILE A 228 10.96 -6.84 -0.89
C ILE A 228 10.14 -7.58 0.17
N GLN A 229 9.87 -8.87 -0.01
CA GLN A 229 9.24 -9.70 1.03
C GLN A 229 10.13 -9.88 2.28
N SER A 230 11.45 -9.75 2.15
CA SER A 230 12.38 -9.71 3.29
C SER A 230 12.39 -8.36 4.03
N HIS A 231 11.64 -7.37 3.54
CA HIS A 231 11.56 -6.07 4.19
C HIS A 231 10.98 -6.20 5.60
N PRO A 232 11.52 -5.50 6.62
CA PRO A 232 11.07 -5.64 8.02
C PRO A 232 9.57 -5.37 8.24
N PHE A 233 8.94 -4.62 7.34
CA PHE A 233 7.49 -4.37 7.39
C PHE A 233 6.66 -5.62 7.08
N PHE A 234 7.14 -6.55 6.25
CA PHE A 234 6.49 -7.85 6.06
C PHE A 234 6.70 -8.74 7.28
N GLU A 235 7.91 -8.77 7.86
CA GLU A 235 8.16 -9.47 9.12
C GLU A 235 7.30 -8.92 10.26
N MET A 236 6.94 -7.64 10.25
CA MET A 236 6.03 -7.08 11.23
C MET A 236 4.65 -7.73 11.15
N LEU A 237 4.17 -8.16 9.98
CA LEU A 237 2.86 -8.76 9.77
C LEU A 237 2.76 -10.23 10.26
N ALA A 238 3.89 -10.90 10.50
CA ALA A 238 3.92 -12.31 10.87
C ALA A 238 3.59 -12.61 12.35
N PHE A 239 3.39 -11.58 13.18
CA PHE A 239 3.21 -11.67 14.64
C PHE A 239 1.92 -10.97 15.09
#